data_AF-A0A6A4Z2H5-F1
#
_entry.id   AF-A0A6A4Z2H5-F1
#
_cell.length_a   1.000
_cell.length_b   1.000
_cell.length_c   1.000
_cell.angle_alpha   90.00
_cell.angle_beta   90.00
_cell.angle_gamma   90.00
#
_symmetry.space_group_name_H-M   'P 1'
#
loop_
_entity.id
_entity.type
_entity.pdbx_description
1 polymer ?
#
loop_
_entity_poly.entity_id
_entity_poly.type
_entity_poly.pdbx_seq_one_letter_code
_entity_poly.pdbx_strand_id
1 'polypeptide(L)'
;MASLVDCLVKSLPEVVYETPALRHHLGLSVELLLAYHTRDPWLLFRHCLCLSSLSKYYMRDPTLYPRVFDRLFGLIVFCEPGESIAHGSPMRPTSTNVRRRALASLISICHAGPLHVLPYLPMLCTQVIGLFPQVLDSEGVLMYEMLVVVSNSLPTFEEREAFIQQITAAPLAQWTDMTPIVTSQDKLVHALETHNATVVFGLLKVLTTLYGIAKRIQVTP
;
A
#
# COMPACT_ATOMS: atom_id res chain seq x y z
N MET A 1 18.84 15.40 -0.75
CA MET A 1 18.87 14.83 0.62
C MET A 1 18.21 13.46 0.68
N ALA A 2 16.90 13.30 0.44
CA ALA A 2 16.24 11.97 0.48
C ALA A 2 16.90 10.93 -0.45
N SER A 3 17.29 11.31 -1.67
CA SER A 3 18.01 10.45 -2.61
C SER A 3 19.40 10.02 -2.14
N LEU A 4 20.12 10.90 -1.43
CA LEU A 4 21.43 10.59 -0.86
C LEU A 4 21.29 9.61 0.30
N VAL A 5 20.33 9.84 1.19
CA VAL A 5 20.02 8.91 2.30
C VAL A 5 19.64 7.54 1.75
N ASP A 6 18.77 7.50 0.74
CA ASP A 6 18.36 6.25 0.10
C ASP A 6 19.55 5.49 -0.49
N CYS A 7 20.43 6.19 -1.22
CA CYS A 7 21.63 5.60 -1.79
C CYS A 7 22.58 5.08 -0.71
N LEU A 8 22.86 5.88 0.32
CA LEU A 8 23.76 5.49 1.40
C LEU A 8 23.22 4.28 2.15
N VAL A 9 21.99 4.34 2.66
CA VAL A 9 21.41 3.29 3.50
C VAL A 9 21.27 1.98 2.72
N LYS A 10 20.79 2.02 1.47
CA LYS A 10 20.65 0.79 0.66
C LYS A 10 21.99 0.16 0.27
N SER A 11 23.05 0.95 0.19
CA SER A 11 24.39 0.47 -0.14
C SER A 11 25.14 -0.10 1.07
N LEU A 12 24.61 0.04 2.29
CA LEU A 12 25.24 -0.51 3.49
C LEU A 12 25.20 -2.05 3.46
N PRO A 13 26.35 -2.73 3.65
CA PRO A 13 26.38 -4.16 3.85
C PRO A 13 25.67 -4.58 5.13
N GLU A 14 25.08 -5.78 5.15
CA GLU A 14 24.32 -6.30 6.30
C GLU A 14 25.13 -6.30 7.60
N VAL A 15 26.43 -6.62 7.54
CA VAL A 15 27.32 -6.65 8.71
C VAL A 15 27.41 -5.29 9.43
N VAL A 16 27.25 -4.18 8.69
CA VAL A 16 27.39 -2.84 9.28
C VAL A 16 26.22 -2.53 10.21
N TYR A 17 25.04 -3.11 9.97
CA TYR A 17 23.87 -2.97 10.84
C TYR A 17 24.08 -3.58 12.23
N GLU A 18 25.11 -4.40 12.44
CA GLU A 18 25.47 -4.89 13.78
C GLU A 18 26.27 -3.86 14.59
N THR A 19 26.81 -2.82 13.94
CA THR A 19 27.59 -1.75 14.59
C THR A 19 26.67 -0.92 15.51
N PRO A 20 26.91 -0.88 16.84
CA PRO A 20 26.03 -0.16 17.77
C PRO A 20 25.91 1.32 17.47
N ALA A 21 27.02 1.98 17.09
CA ALA A 21 27.02 3.39 16.73
C ALA A 21 26.14 3.67 15.50
N LEU A 22 26.22 2.85 14.44
CA LEU A 22 25.35 3.04 13.27
C LEU A 22 23.88 2.85 13.65
N ARG A 23 23.55 1.78 14.39
CA ARG A 23 22.18 1.52 14.83
C ARG A 23 21.61 2.70 15.62
N HIS A 24 22.40 3.25 16.52
CA HIS A 24 22.00 4.43 17.29
C HIS A 24 21.66 5.63 16.39
N HIS A 25 22.52 5.97 15.42
CA HIS A 25 22.28 7.09 14.52
C HIS A 25 21.09 6.86 13.57
N LEU A 26 20.91 5.62 13.08
CA LEU A 26 19.75 5.26 12.26
C LEU A 26 18.46 5.34 13.09
N GLY A 27 18.49 4.85 14.34
CA GLY A 27 17.38 4.99 15.28
C GLY A 27 16.99 6.45 15.51
N LEU A 28 17.96 7.31 15.85
CA LEU A 28 17.72 8.75 15.99
C LEU A 28 17.15 9.38 14.71
N SER A 29 17.64 8.95 13.54
CA SER A 29 17.12 9.43 12.26
C SER A 29 15.65 9.05 12.05
N VAL A 30 15.26 7.82 12.41
CA VAL A 30 13.86 7.37 12.38
C VAL A 30 13.01 8.18 13.35
N GLU A 31 13.48 8.39 14.58
CA GLU A 31 12.75 9.20 15.57
C GLU A 31 12.51 10.63 15.09
N LEU A 32 13.54 11.27 14.53
CA LEU A 32 13.43 12.61 13.95
C LEU A 32 12.46 12.64 12.77
N LEU A 33 12.46 11.61 11.92
CA LEU A 33 11.50 11.50 10.82
C LEU A 33 10.08 11.34 11.36
N LEU A 34 9.85 10.44 12.32
CA LEU A 34 8.52 10.22 12.90
C LEU A 34 7.98 11.45 13.63
N ALA A 35 8.84 12.24 14.27
CA ALA A 35 8.50 13.50 14.92
C ALA A 35 8.35 14.68 13.95
N TYR A 36 8.75 14.53 12.69
CA TYR A 36 8.69 15.61 11.70
C TYR A 36 7.26 15.83 11.20
N HIS A 37 6.75 17.04 11.37
CA HIS A 37 5.41 17.44 10.89
C HIS A 37 5.51 18.58 9.88
N THR A 38 4.82 18.41 8.75
CA THR A 38 4.65 19.44 7.73
C THR A 38 3.34 19.23 6.99
N ARG A 39 2.81 20.29 6.39
CA ARG A 39 1.67 20.22 5.46
C ARG A 39 2.09 20.38 4.00
N ASP A 40 3.38 20.61 3.75
CA ASP A 40 3.90 20.74 2.40
C ASP A 40 3.91 19.36 1.71
N PRO A 41 3.16 19.17 0.59
CA PRO A 41 3.05 17.87 -0.06
C PRO A 41 4.37 17.37 -0.64
N TRP A 42 5.27 18.26 -1.09
CA TRP A 42 6.56 17.86 -1.63
C TRP A 42 7.50 17.34 -0.53
N LEU A 43 7.44 17.96 0.64
CA LEU A 43 8.19 17.50 1.81
C LEU A 43 7.60 16.18 2.34
N LEU A 44 6.27 16.02 2.34
CA LEU A 44 5.64 14.74 2.69
C LEU A 44 5.99 13.62 1.71
N PHE A 45 6.03 13.90 0.41
CA PHE A 45 6.48 12.94 -0.59
C PHE A 45 7.92 12.47 -0.32
N ARG A 46 8.83 13.40 0.00
CA ARG A 46 10.23 13.09 0.37
C ARG A 46 10.32 12.35 1.69
N HIS A 47 9.46 12.69 2.64
CA HIS A 47 9.38 12.03 3.94
C HIS A 47 9.02 10.54 3.80
N CYS A 48 8.04 10.20 2.95
CA CYS A 48 7.73 8.80 2.61
C CYS A 48 8.94 8.06 2.03
N LEU A 49 9.70 8.69 1.13
CA LEU A 49 10.93 8.11 0.57
C LEU A 49 11.95 7.81 1.67
N CYS A 50 12.20 8.77 2.57
CA CYS A 50 13.14 8.58 3.68
C CYS A 50 12.72 7.41 4.59
N LEU A 51 11.43 7.31 4.96
CA LEU A 51 10.93 6.18 5.74
C LEU A 51 11.15 4.86 5.00
N SER A 52 10.82 4.79 3.70
CA SER A 52 11.02 3.57 2.92
C SER A 52 12.49 3.13 2.83
N SER A 53 13.42 4.08 2.82
CA SER A 53 14.86 3.80 2.68
C SER A 53 15.46 3.08 3.89
N LEU A 54 14.81 3.20 5.06
CA LEU A 54 15.26 2.65 6.33
C LEU A 54 14.68 1.25 6.60
N SER A 55 14.05 0.61 5.60
CA SER A 55 13.39 -0.69 5.75
C SER A 55 14.27 -1.79 6.35
N LYS A 56 15.54 -1.87 5.92
CA LYS A 56 16.52 -2.80 6.48
C LYS A 56 16.79 -2.58 7.97
N TYR A 57 16.74 -1.32 8.42
CA TYR A 57 16.93 -1.00 9.84
C TYR A 57 15.73 -1.45 10.67
N TYR A 58 14.50 -1.35 10.15
CA TYR A 58 13.29 -1.83 10.84
C TYR A 58 13.33 -3.34 11.12
N MET A 59 14.05 -4.12 10.31
CA MET A 59 14.27 -5.54 10.59
C MET A 59 15.13 -5.77 11.84
N ARG A 60 16.00 -4.82 12.19
CA ARG A 60 16.86 -4.87 13.39
C ARG A 60 16.16 -4.33 14.63
N ASP A 61 15.16 -3.49 14.45
CA ASP A 61 14.29 -2.99 15.52
C ASP A 61 12.81 -3.07 15.08
N PRO A 62 12.18 -4.27 15.17
CA PRO A 62 10.81 -4.49 14.73
C PRO A 62 9.78 -3.65 15.49
N THR A 63 10.12 -3.12 16.67
CA THR A 63 9.22 -2.29 17.48
C THR A 63 8.81 -1.00 16.77
N LEU A 64 9.56 -0.60 15.73
CA LEU A 64 9.29 0.58 14.91
C LEU A 64 8.18 0.38 13.88
N TYR A 65 7.88 -0.86 13.45
CA TYR A 65 6.91 -1.11 12.38
C TYR A 65 5.54 -0.46 12.63
N PRO A 66 4.90 -0.61 13.81
CA PRO A 66 3.61 0.01 14.07
C PRO A 66 3.63 1.53 13.89
N ARG A 67 4.68 2.21 14.39
CA ARG A 67 4.81 3.68 14.31
C ARG A 67 5.05 4.16 12.88
N VAL A 68 5.88 3.43 12.13
CA VAL A 68 6.14 3.74 10.71
C VAL A 68 4.91 3.48 9.86
N PHE A 69 4.19 2.38 10.11
CA PHE A 69 2.95 2.06 9.41
C PHE A 69 1.86 3.09 9.70
N ASP A 70 1.61 3.41 10.96
CA ASP A 70 0.65 4.46 11.35
C ASP A 70 0.95 5.78 10.65
N ARG A 71 2.24 6.18 10.64
CA ARG A 71 2.68 7.38 9.94
C ARG A 71 2.39 7.33 8.44
N LEU A 72 2.67 6.22 7.77
CA LEU A 72 2.44 6.08 6.33
C LEU A 72 0.94 5.96 6.00
N PHE A 73 0.16 5.20 6.77
CA PHE A 73 -1.30 5.12 6.62
C PHE A 73 -1.97 6.48 6.76
N GLY A 74 -1.54 7.31 7.72
CA GLY A 74 -2.01 8.68 7.85
C GLY A 74 -1.75 9.55 6.61
N LEU A 75 -0.70 9.24 5.83
CA LEU A 75 -0.41 9.94 4.56
C LEU A 75 -1.18 9.39 3.36
N ILE A 76 -1.76 8.19 3.47
CA ILE A 76 -2.64 7.65 2.42
C ILE A 76 -3.94 8.43 2.37
N VAL A 77 -4.38 9.05 3.48
CA VAL A 77 -5.56 9.91 3.52
C VAL A 77 -5.22 11.40 3.39
N PHE A 78 -3.98 11.74 3.00
CA PHE A 78 -3.56 13.12 2.86
C PHE A 78 -4.41 13.87 1.83
N CYS A 79 -4.82 15.09 2.20
CA CYS A 79 -5.54 16.05 1.36
C CYS A 79 -5.01 17.45 1.68
N GLU A 80 -4.84 18.27 0.66
CA GLU A 80 -4.55 19.69 0.84
C GLU A 80 -5.80 20.46 1.31
N PRO A 81 -5.64 21.67 1.89
CA PRO A 81 -6.78 22.47 2.33
C PRO A 81 -7.79 22.71 1.20
N GLY A 82 -9.06 22.34 1.45
CA GLY A 82 -10.15 22.47 0.50
C GLY A 82 -10.42 21.22 -0.36
N GLU A 83 -9.66 20.14 -0.17
CA GLU A 83 -9.90 18.86 -0.86
C GLU A 83 -10.70 17.89 0.01
N SER A 84 -11.57 17.09 -0.63
CA SER A 84 -12.26 15.98 0.01
C SER A 84 -12.69 14.94 -1.02
N ILE A 85 -12.32 13.68 -0.77
CA ILE A 85 -12.78 12.52 -1.54
C ILE A 85 -14.27 12.28 -1.30
N ALA A 86 -14.72 12.40 -0.06
CA ALA A 86 -16.12 12.17 0.32
C ALA A 86 -17.10 13.17 -0.30
N HIS A 87 -16.62 14.38 -0.65
CA HIS A 87 -17.43 15.44 -1.27
C HIS A 87 -17.19 15.59 -2.77
N GLY A 88 -16.51 14.62 -3.41
CA GLY A 88 -16.26 14.63 -4.87
C GLY A 88 -15.44 15.81 -5.36
N SER A 89 -14.69 16.47 -4.47
CA SER A 89 -13.86 17.62 -4.85
C SER A 89 -12.62 17.13 -5.62
N PRO A 90 -12.20 17.83 -6.69
CA PRO A 90 -11.06 17.42 -7.49
C PRO A 90 -9.80 17.48 -6.63
N MET A 91 -9.12 16.33 -6.51
CA MET A 91 -7.87 16.23 -5.78
C MET A 91 -6.71 16.71 -6.66
N ARG A 92 -5.83 17.54 -6.10
CA ARG A 92 -4.65 18.02 -6.78
C ARG A 92 -3.69 16.87 -7.07
N PRO A 93 -2.89 16.97 -8.14
CA PRO A 93 -1.86 15.99 -8.44
C PRO A 93 -0.85 15.80 -7.29
N THR A 94 -0.55 16.87 -6.54
CA THR A 94 0.35 16.86 -5.38
C THR A 94 -0.15 15.97 -4.25
N SER A 95 -1.42 16.07 -3.86
CA SER A 95 -2.04 15.17 -2.88
C SER A 95 -2.04 13.72 -3.36
N THR A 96 -2.45 13.49 -4.61
CA THR A 96 -2.42 12.16 -5.23
C THR A 96 -1.02 11.54 -5.21
N ASN A 97 0.02 12.35 -5.49
CA ASN A 97 1.40 11.90 -5.48
C ASN A 97 1.88 11.50 -4.08
N VAL A 98 1.50 12.25 -3.03
CA VAL A 98 1.84 11.91 -1.64
C VAL A 98 1.20 10.58 -1.25
N ARG A 99 -0.10 10.42 -1.50
CA ARG A 99 -0.87 9.22 -1.13
C ARG A 99 -0.33 7.98 -1.84
N ARG A 100 -0.12 8.07 -3.17
CA ARG A 100 0.49 6.99 -3.96
C ARG A 100 1.90 6.67 -3.50
N ARG A 101 2.70 7.68 -3.13
CA ARG A 101 4.05 7.48 -2.60
C ARG A 101 4.03 6.81 -1.23
N ALA A 102 3.09 7.13 -0.35
CA ALA A 102 2.92 6.45 0.94
C ALA A 102 2.63 4.97 0.75
N LEU A 103 1.68 4.62 -0.14
CA LEU A 103 1.38 3.23 -0.53
C LEU A 103 2.61 2.51 -1.11
N ALA A 104 3.31 3.14 -2.05
CA ALA A 104 4.53 2.55 -2.63
C ALA A 104 5.64 2.35 -1.58
N SER A 105 5.71 3.22 -0.57
CA SER A 105 6.66 3.12 0.54
C SER A 105 6.32 1.96 1.46
N LEU A 106 5.03 1.77 1.79
CA LEU A 106 4.55 0.61 2.54
C LEU A 106 4.87 -0.70 1.81
N ILE A 107 4.56 -0.80 0.52
CA ILE A 107 4.89 -1.98 -0.30
C ILE A 107 6.40 -2.23 -0.28
N SER A 108 7.23 -1.19 -0.41
CA SER A 108 8.69 -1.32 -0.40
C SER A 108 9.21 -1.83 0.95
N ILE A 109 8.65 -1.37 2.07
CA ILE A 109 9.00 -1.84 3.41
C ILE A 109 8.56 -3.30 3.59
N CYS A 110 7.32 -3.64 3.21
CA CYS A 110 6.79 -5.00 3.29
C CYS A 110 7.62 -5.99 2.45
N HIS A 111 8.06 -5.57 1.26
CA HIS A 111 8.89 -6.39 0.38
C HIS A 111 10.33 -6.56 0.89
N ALA A 112 10.87 -5.60 1.63
CA ALA A 112 12.25 -5.67 2.12
C ALA A 112 12.46 -6.78 3.17
N GLY A 113 11.43 -7.07 3.97
CA GLY A 113 11.51 -8.09 5.02
C GLY A 113 10.13 -8.68 5.33
N PRO A 114 9.49 -9.42 4.40
CA PRO A 114 8.10 -9.84 4.55
C PRO A 114 7.90 -10.77 5.76
N LEU A 115 8.87 -11.64 6.08
CA LEU A 115 8.87 -12.45 7.32
C LEU A 115 8.88 -11.60 8.61
N HIS A 116 9.56 -10.45 8.60
CA HIS A 116 9.61 -9.55 9.77
C HIS A 116 8.31 -8.73 9.90
N VAL A 117 7.61 -8.51 8.77
CA VAL A 117 6.34 -7.78 8.72
C VAL A 117 5.14 -8.68 8.99
N LEU A 118 5.27 -9.99 8.73
CA LEU A 118 4.18 -10.98 8.88
C LEU A 118 3.45 -10.91 10.24
N PRO A 119 4.11 -10.73 11.40
CA PRO A 119 3.41 -10.60 12.69
C PRO A 119 2.44 -9.42 12.76
N TYR A 120 2.62 -8.40 11.90
CA TYR A 120 1.78 -7.22 11.82
C TYR A 120 0.68 -7.32 10.75
N LEU A 121 0.58 -8.44 10.02
CA LEU A 121 -0.43 -8.65 8.98
C LEU A 121 -1.87 -8.38 9.48
N PRO A 122 -2.30 -8.83 10.69
CA PRO A 122 -3.64 -8.51 11.19
C PRO A 122 -3.89 -7.00 11.33
N MET A 123 -2.91 -6.25 11.82
CA MET A 123 -2.99 -4.78 11.93
C MET A 123 -3.08 -4.14 10.55
N LEU A 124 -2.28 -4.59 9.58
CA LEU A 124 -2.34 -4.11 8.20
C LEU A 124 -3.72 -4.33 7.59
N CYS A 125 -4.32 -5.51 7.79
CA CYS A 125 -5.67 -5.82 7.33
C CYS A 125 -6.70 -4.87 7.96
N THR A 126 -6.66 -4.66 9.27
CA THR A 126 -7.58 -3.74 9.96
C THR A 126 -7.47 -2.32 9.41
N GLN A 127 -6.25 -1.81 9.20
CA GLN A 127 -6.03 -0.48 8.64
C GLN A 127 -6.56 -0.37 7.20
N VAL A 128 -6.27 -1.34 6.34
CA VAL A 128 -6.75 -1.37 4.95
C VAL A 128 -8.28 -1.39 4.88
N ILE A 129 -8.94 -2.23 5.69
CA ILE A 129 -10.41 -2.30 5.75
C ILE A 129 -11.00 -0.94 6.15
N GLY A 130 -10.43 -0.27 7.15
CA GLY A 130 -10.87 1.04 7.60
C GLY A 130 -10.65 2.17 6.58
N LEU A 131 -9.70 1.99 5.66
CA LEU A 131 -9.34 3.00 4.66
C LEU A 131 -10.07 2.87 3.34
N PHE A 132 -10.65 1.71 2.99
CA PHE A 132 -11.38 1.55 1.71
C PHE A 132 -12.42 2.66 1.41
N PRO A 133 -13.18 3.20 2.38
CA PRO A 133 -14.10 4.31 2.12
C PRO A 133 -13.43 5.66 1.83
N GLN A 134 -12.12 5.80 2.06
CA GLN A 134 -11.37 7.06 2.07
C GLN A 134 -10.28 7.12 1.00
N VAL A 135 -10.23 6.13 0.11
CA VAL A 135 -9.18 5.99 -0.91
C VAL A 135 -9.76 5.87 -2.30
N LEU A 136 -8.95 6.25 -3.28
CA LEU A 136 -9.27 6.06 -4.69
C LEU A 136 -9.20 4.57 -5.04
N ASP A 137 -9.92 4.15 -6.07
CA ASP A 137 -9.88 2.74 -6.53
C ASP A 137 -8.46 2.28 -6.87
N SER A 138 -7.67 3.14 -7.54
CA SER A 138 -6.27 2.85 -7.86
C SER A 138 -5.36 2.72 -6.62
N GLU A 139 -5.72 3.37 -5.51
CA GLU A 139 -5.03 3.26 -4.23
C GLU A 139 -5.41 1.96 -3.51
N GLY A 140 -6.69 1.57 -3.59
CA GLY A 140 -7.19 0.29 -3.09
C GLY A 140 -6.44 -0.90 -3.71
N VAL A 141 -6.17 -0.87 -5.02
CA VAL A 141 -5.35 -1.91 -5.67
C VAL A 141 -3.96 -2.03 -5.03
N LEU A 142 -3.30 -0.91 -4.71
CA LEU A 142 -1.99 -0.93 -4.07
C LEU A 142 -2.05 -1.45 -2.62
N MET A 143 -3.15 -1.24 -1.91
CA MET A 143 -3.36 -1.85 -0.59
C MET A 143 -3.47 -3.38 -0.69
N TYR A 144 -4.23 -3.89 -1.66
CA TYR A 144 -4.27 -5.33 -1.93
C TYR A 144 -2.89 -5.88 -2.31
N GLU A 145 -2.15 -5.19 -3.18
CA GLU A 145 -0.78 -5.59 -3.52
C GLU A 145 0.12 -5.70 -2.28
N MET A 146 0.06 -4.73 -1.37
CA MET A 146 0.82 -4.73 -0.11
C MET A 146 0.46 -5.93 0.76
N LEU A 147 -0.83 -6.21 0.94
CA LEU A 147 -1.29 -7.33 1.76
C LEU A 147 -0.81 -8.67 1.19
N VAL A 148 -0.87 -8.85 -0.13
CA VAL A 148 -0.40 -10.07 -0.80
C VAL A 148 1.12 -10.25 -0.66
N VAL A 149 1.89 -9.15 -0.75
CA VAL A 149 3.35 -9.21 -0.54
C VAL A 149 3.70 -9.79 0.82
N VAL A 150 2.97 -9.42 1.88
CA VAL A 150 3.19 -9.94 3.23
C VAL A 150 2.63 -11.36 3.36
N SER A 151 1.44 -11.63 2.84
CA SER A 151 0.78 -12.93 2.97
C SER A 151 1.53 -14.06 2.26
N ASN A 152 2.35 -13.76 1.25
CA ASN A 152 3.24 -14.75 0.62
C ASN A 152 4.17 -15.45 1.63
N SER A 153 4.44 -14.81 2.78
CA SER A 153 5.25 -15.35 3.88
C SER A 153 4.46 -16.21 4.89
N LEU A 154 3.15 -16.38 4.73
CA LEU A 154 2.39 -17.32 5.54
C LEU A 154 2.94 -18.75 5.35
N PRO A 155 3.08 -19.54 6.43
CA PRO A 155 3.84 -20.78 6.43
C PRO A 155 3.24 -21.89 5.57
N THR A 156 1.91 -21.97 5.46
CA THR A 156 1.24 -23.07 4.74
C THR A 156 0.56 -22.59 3.46
N PHE A 157 0.29 -23.52 2.54
CA PHE A 157 -0.51 -23.21 1.36
C PHE A 157 -1.95 -22.89 1.74
N GLU A 158 -2.51 -23.63 2.69
CA GLU A 158 -3.89 -23.50 3.17
C GLU A 158 -4.14 -22.13 3.79
N GLU A 159 -3.19 -21.61 4.58
CA GLU A 159 -3.29 -20.26 5.15
C GLU A 159 -3.20 -19.17 4.06
N ARG A 160 -2.30 -19.36 3.08
CA ARG A 160 -2.18 -18.46 1.93
C ARG A 160 -3.46 -18.46 1.10
N GLU A 161 -3.99 -19.63 0.79
CA GLU A 161 -5.24 -19.80 0.04
C GLU A 161 -6.41 -19.15 0.77
N ALA A 162 -6.59 -19.44 2.06
CA ALA A 162 -7.65 -18.84 2.88
C ALA A 162 -7.54 -17.30 2.91
N PHE A 163 -6.33 -16.76 3.02
CA PHE A 163 -6.10 -15.33 2.97
C PHE A 163 -6.48 -14.73 1.60
N ILE A 164 -6.05 -15.36 0.50
CA ILE A 164 -6.39 -14.91 -0.85
C ILE A 164 -7.91 -14.99 -1.09
N GLN A 165 -8.58 -16.05 -0.64
CA GLN A 165 -10.04 -16.17 -0.69
C GLN A 165 -10.71 -15.02 0.07
N GLN A 166 -10.22 -14.68 1.26
CA GLN A 166 -10.77 -13.59 2.07
C GLN A 166 -10.65 -12.23 1.35
N ILE A 167 -9.47 -11.87 0.85
CA ILE A 167 -9.26 -10.55 0.22
C ILE A 167 -9.91 -10.43 -1.16
N THR A 168 -10.13 -11.55 -1.87
CA THR A 168 -10.80 -11.57 -3.18
C THR A 168 -12.31 -11.64 -3.08
N ALA A 169 -12.88 -11.97 -1.92
CA ALA A 169 -14.32 -12.13 -1.74
C ALA A 169 -15.13 -10.91 -2.19
N ALA A 170 -14.75 -9.69 -1.76
CA ALA A 170 -15.48 -8.48 -2.13
C ALA A 170 -15.37 -8.12 -3.63
N PRO A 171 -14.17 -8.10 -4.25
CA PRO A 171 -14.05 -7.94 -5.71
C PRO A 171 -14.84 -8.99 -6.52
N LEU A 172 -14.87 -10.25 -6.06
CA LEU A 172 -15.60 -11.33 -6.74
C LEU A 172 -17.12 -11.22 -6.57
N ALA A 173 -17.61 -10.76 -5.42
CA ALA A 173 -19.03 -10.44 -5.25
C ALA A 173 -19.45 -9.35 -6.25
N GLN A 174 -18.66 -8.27 -6.37
CA GLN A 174 -18.91 -7.21 -7.34
C GLN A 174 -18.84 -7.72 -8.80
N TRP A 175 -17.92 -8.64 -9.11
CA TRP A 175 -17.89 -9.30 -10.42
C TRP A 175 -19.17 -10.09 -10.70
N THR A 176 -19.65 -10.83 -9.70
CA THR A 176 -20.84 -11.67 -9.80
C THR A 176 -22.07 -10.83 -10.14
N ASP A 177 -22.22 -9.66 -9.50
CA ASP A 177 -23.32 -8.72 -9.80
C ASP A 177 -23.28 -8.20 -11.24
N MET A 178 -22.08 -8.07 -11.83
CA MET A 178 -21.88 -7.63 -13.22
C MET A 178 -21.92 -8.77 -14.25
N THR A 179 -21.92 -10.04 -13.81
CA THR A 179 -21.86 -11.24 -14.68
C THR A 179 -22.93 -11.25 -15.77
N PRO A 180 -24.20 -10.90 -15.51
CA PRO A 180 -25.24 -10.87 -16.55
C PRO A 180 -24.99 -9.86 -17.68
N ILE A 181 -24.14 -8.87 -17.44
CA ILE A 181 -23.81 -7.80 -18.40
C ILE A 181 -22.58 -8.20 -19.21
N VAL A 182 -21.51 -8.66 -18.55
CA VAL A 182 -20.25 -9.05 -19.23
C VAL A 182 -20.36 -10.30 -20.08
N THR A 183 -21.37 -11.14 -19.84
CA THR A 183 -21.60 -12.39 -20.61
C THR A 183 -22.42 -12.17 -21.87
N SER A 184 -22.94 -10.97 -22.12
CA SER A 184 -23.75 -10.64 -23.30
C SER A 184 -23.14 -9.47 -24.06
N GLN A 185 -22.75 -9.70 -25.31
CA GLN A 185 -22.16 -8.67 -26.17
C GLN A 185 -23.09 -7.45 -26.28
N ASP A 186 -24.37 -7.66 -26.58
CA ASP A 186 -25.33 -6.55 -26.75
C ASP A 186 -25.50 -5.74 -25.46
N LYS A 187 -25.62 -6.41 -24.30
CA LYS A 187 -25.75 -5.72 -23.00
C LYS A 187 -24.50 -4.95 -22.64
N LEU A 188 -23.32 -5.52 -22.91
CA LEU A 188 -22.05 -4.85 -22.65
C LEU A 188 -21.87 -3.63 -23.54
N VAL A 189 -22.09 -3.77 -24.86
CA VAL A 189 -22.02 -2.65 -25.81
C VAL A 189 -23.00 -1.55 -25.40
N HIS A 190 -24.24 -1.91 -25.08
CA HIS A 190 -25.23 -0.94 -24.61
C HIS A 190 -24.78 -0.23 -23.32
N ALA A 191 -24.23 -0.95 -22.35
CA ALA A 191 -23.72 -0.36 -21.11
C ALA A 191 -22.53 0.60 -21.35
N LEU A 192 -21.67 0.29 -22.33
CA LEU A 192 -20.54 1.14 -22.72
C LEU A 192 -21.01 2.41 -23.45
N GLU A 193 -21.91 2.28 -24.43
CA GLU A 193 -22.47 3.39 -25.19
C GLU A 193 -23.30 4.34 -24.32
N THR A 194 -24.00 3.80 -23.32
CA THR A 194 -24.77 4.60 -22.36
C THR A 194 -23.92 5.17 -21.22
N HIS A 195 -22.59 4.93 -21.23
CA HIS A 195 -21.68 5.33 -20.16
C HIS A 195 -22.18 4.94 -18.76
N ASN A 196 -22.70 3.72 -18.61
CA ASN A 196 -23.17 3.22 -17.32
C ASN A 196 -22.00 3.15 -16.32
N ALA A 197 -21.86 4.18 -15.49
CA ALA A 197 -20.74 4.37 -14.59
C ALA A 197 -20.53 3.17 -13.65
N THR A 198 -21.62 2.56 -13.16
CA THR A 198 -21.56 1.40 -12.27
C THR A 198 -20.88 0.21 -12.94
N VAL A 199 -21.20 -0.03 -14.21
CA VAL A 199 -20.61 -1.13 -14.99
C VAL A 199 -19.18 -0.78 -15.42
N VAL A 200 -18.97 0.39 -16.01
CA VAL A 200 -17.66 0.77 -16.56
C VAL A 200 -16.60 0.87 -15.45
N PHE A 201 -16.88 1.63 -14.39
CA PHE A 201 -15.95 1.75 -13.28
C PHE A 201 -15.88 0.47 -12.44
N GLY A 202 -17.00 -0.23 -12.28
CA GLY A 202 -17.03 -1.51 -11.58
C GLY A 202 -16.13 -2.56 -12.24
N LEU A 203 -16.21 -2.71 -13.57
CA LEU A 203 -15.37 -3.62 -14.33
C LEU A 203 -13.89 -3.27 -14.21
N LEU A 204 -13.56 -2.00 -14.44
CA LEU A 204 -12.17 -1.54 -14.33
C LEU A 204 -11.63 -1.82 -12.92
N LYS A 205 -12.39 -1.50 -11.88
CA LYS A 205 -12.01 -1.70 -10.48
C LYS A 205 -11.77 -3.17 -10.16
N VAL A 206 -12.70 -4.05 -10.51
CA VAL A 206 -12.56 -5.49 -10.23
C VAL A 206 -11.38 -6.08 -10.99
N LEU A 207 -11.27 -5.82 -12.30
CA LEU A 207 -10.20 -6.38 -13.12
C LEU A 207 -8.82 -5.90 -12.66
N THR A 208 -8.67 -4.61 -12.35
CA THR A 208 -7.39 -4.06 -11.86
C THR A 208 -7.05 -4.59 -10.47
N THR A 209 -8.03 -4.81 -9.60
CA THR A 209 -7.83 -5.40 -8.27
C THR A 209 -7.38 -6.86 -8.37
N LEU A 210 -8.10 -7.68 -9.14
CA LEU A 210 -7.75 -9.09 -9.34
C LEU A 210 -6.38 -9.23 -10.01
N TYR A 211 -6.08 -8.38 -11.00
CA TYR A 211 -4.75 -8.32 -11.61
C TYR A 211 -3.66 -7.96 -10.59
N GLY A 212 -3.89 -6.94 -9.75
CA GLY A 212 -2.94 -6.52 -8.71
C GLY A 212 -2.64 -7.65 -7.72
N ILE A 213 -3.68 -8.37 -7.28
CA ILE A 213 -3.55 -9.55 -6.42
C ILE A 213 -2.73 -10.63 -7.13
N ALA A 214 -3.16 -11.06 -8.32
CA ALA A 214 -2.54 -12.14 -9.07
C ALA A 214 -1.05 -11.86 -9.38
N LYS A 215 -0.72 -10.62 -9.74
CA LYS A 215 0.65 -10.17 -10.03
C LYS A 215 1.59 -10.32 -8.83
N ARG A 216 1.08 -10.27 -7.60
CA ARG A 216 1.89 -10.28 -6.36
C ARG A 216 1.98 -11.63 -5.69
N ILE A 217 1.13 -12.59 -6.05
CA ILE A 217 1.21 -13.96 -5.54
C ILE A 217 2.53 -14.58 -6.02
N GLN A 218 3.32 -15.08 -5.07
CA GLN A 218 4.51 -15.86 -5.38
C GLN A 218 4.15 -17.35 -5.34
N VAL A 219 4.35 -18.04 -6.47
CA VAL A 219 4.27 -19.50 -6.50
C VAL A 219 5.62 -20.01 -5.99
N THR A 220 5.66 -20.51 -4.76
CA THR A 220 6.82 -21.27 -4.29
C THR A 220 6.83 -22.60 -5.07
N PRO A 221 7.91 -22.94 -5.81
CA PRO A 221 8.01 -24.22 -6.49
C PRO A 221 8.08 -25.41 -5.52
#